data_AF-A0AAV2NC69-F1
#
_entry.id   AF-A0AAV2NC69-F1
#
_cell.length_a   1.000
_cell.length_b   1.000
_cell.length_c   1.000
_cell.angle_alpha   90.00
_cell.angle_beta   90.00
_cell.angle_gamma   90.00
#
_symmetry.space_group_name_H-M   'P 1'
#
loop_
_entity.id
_entity.type
_entity.pdbx_description
1 polymer ?
#
loop_
_entity_poly.entity_id
_entity_poly.type
_entity_poly.pdbx_seq_one_letter_code
_entity_poly.pdbx_strand_id
1 'polypeptide(L)' 'MESELARVVKLKNIENWGIWKFQIRVILNSYGALDVALGTDIRPADLGNTANEATRAYMKNLVTWNKADATA' A
#
# COMPACT_ATOMS: atom_id res chain seq x y z
N MET A 1 -5.27 9.55 13.09
CA MET A 1 -5.86 8.21 12.91
C MET A 1 -4.72 7.31 12.45
N GLU A 2 -3.97 6.76 13.40
CA GLU A 2 -2.95 5.76 13.11
C GLU A 2 -3.69 4.62 12.41
N SER A 3 -3.43 4.44 11.12
CA SER A 3 -4.15 3.39 10.40
C SER A 3 -3.69 2.09 11.04
N GLU A 4 -4.67 1.34 11.55
CA GLU A 4 -4.55 -0.09 11.61
C GLU A 4 -4.28 -0.55 10.17
N LEU A 5 -3.03 -0.48 9.73
CA LEU A 5 -2.47 -1.38 8.73
C LEU A 5 -2.62 -2.76 9.35
N ALA A 6 -3.87 -3.23 9.34
CA ALA A 6 -4.33 -4.50 9.84
C ALA A 6 -3.34 -5.50 9.30
N ARG A 7 -2.58 -6.12 10.20
CA ARG A 7 -1.46 -7.01 9.88
C ARG A 7 -1.89 -7.96 8.77
N VAL A 8 -1.58 -7.62 7.52
CA VAL A 8 -1.89 -8.47 6.39
C VAL A 8 -1.09 -9.73 6.63
N VAL A 9 -1.76 -10.86 6.70
CA VAL A 9 -1.08 -12.13 6.92
C VAL A 9 -0.14 -12.33 5.75
N LYS A 10 1.13 -12.66 5.95
CA LYS A 10 2.02 -12.90 4.79
C LYS A 10 1.51 -14.11 3.99
N LEU A 11 1.50 -14.01 2.67
CA LEU A 11 1.21 -15.16 1.80
C LEU A 11 2.28 -16.23 2.01
N LYS A 12 1.86 -17.44 2.35
CA LYS A 12 2.76 -18.58 2.60
C LYS A 12 2.65 -19.58 1.47
N ASN A 13 1.42 -20.00 1.15
CA ASN A 13 1.13 -21.02 0.16
C ASN A 13 -0.35 -20.91 -0.28
N ILE A 14 -0.84 -21.92 -0.99
CA ILE A 14 -2.22 -21.97 -1.47
C ILE A 14 -3.25 -22.01 -0.34
N GLU A 15 -2.90 -22.54 0.84
CA GLU A 15 -3.82 -22.73 1.96
C GLU A 15 -4.27 -21.39 2.54
N ASN A 16 -3.37 -20.39 2.57
CA ASN A 16 -3.70 -19.05 3.06
C ASN A 16 -3.95 -18.02 1.94
N TRP A 17 -3.97 -18.45 0.68
CA TRP A 17 -4.21 -17.59 -0.47
C TRP A 17 -5.57 -16.88 -0.40
N GLY A 18 -6.63 -17.59 -0.02
CA GLY A 18 -7.98 -17.02 0.05
C GLY A 18 -8.08 -15.86 1.05
N ILE A 19 -7.53 -16.04 2.24
CA ILE A 19 -7.50 -15.02 3.29
C ILE A 19 -6.64 -13.83 2.86
N TRP A 20 -5.44 -14.09 2.32
CA TRP A 20 -4.56 -13.06 1.81
C TRP A 20 -5.25 -12.20 0.75
N LYS A 21 -5.85 -12.85 -0.25
CA LYS A 21 -6.54 -12.20 -1.36
C LYS A 21 -7.71 -11.34 -0.86
N PHE A 22 -8.46 -11.82 0.13
CA PHE A 22 -9.53 -11.06 0.74
C PHE A 22 -9.01 -9.80 1.43
N GLN A 23 -7.97 -9.92 2.27
CA GLN A 23 -7.37 -8.79 2.97
C GLN A 23 -6.86 -7.72 2.01
N ILE A 24 -6.16 -8.12 0.94
CA ILE A 24 -5.68 -7.20 -0.10
C ILE A 24 -6.85 -6.50 -0.82
N ARG A 25 -7.92 -7.23 -1.16
CA ARG A 25 -9.10 -6.61 -1.79
C ARG A 25 -9.76 -5.57 -0.89
N VAL A 26 -9.91 -5.85 0.40
CA VAL A 26 -10.49 -4.89 1.36
C VAL A 26 -9.64 -3.63 1.43
N ILE A 27 -8.32 -3.77 1.50
CA ILE A 27 -7.39 -2.63 1.52
C ILE A 27 -7.53 -1.82 0.23
N LEU A 28 -7.43 -2.47 -0.93
CA LEU A 28 -7.54 -1.78 -2.21
C LEU A 28 -8.87 -1.04 -2.37
N ASN A 29 -9.98 -1.64 -1.93
CA ASN A 29 -11.28 -0.98 -1.90
C ASN A 29 -11.29 0.24 -0.98
N SER A 30 -10.73 0.13 0.22
CA SER A 30 -10.71 1.25 1.19
C SER A 30 -9.93 2.47 0.69
N TYR A 31 -8.96 2.27 -0.20
CA TYR A 31 -8.16 3.34 -0.81
C TYR A 31 -8.64 3.73 -2.22
N GLY A 32 -9.76 3.18 -2.71
CA GLY A 32 -10.24 3.43 -4.08
C GLY A 32 -9.28 2.95 -5.16
N ALA A 33 -8.38 2.02 -4.84
CA ALA A 33 -7.34 1.50 -5.72
C ALA A 33 -7.70 0.13 -6.33
N LEU A 34 -8.87 -0.42 -6.01
CA LEU A 34 -9.27 -1.73 -6.53
C LEU A 34 -9.42 -1.71 -8.05
N ASP A 35 -10.08 -0.70 -8.61
CA ASP A 35 -10.32 -0.61 -10.05
C ASP A 35 -9.02 -0.44 -10.84
N VAL A 36 -8.04 0.26 -10.26
CA VAL A 36 -6.67 0.34 -10.79
C VAL A 36 -5.99 -1.03 -10.77
N ALA A 37 -6.09 -1.77 -9.66
CA ALA A 37 -5.50 -3.10 -9.54
C ALA A 37 -6.19 -4.15 -10.44
N LEU A 38 -7.48 -3.97 -10.74
CA LEU A 38 -8.24 -4.80 -11.66
C LEU A 38 -8.06 -4.39 -13.14
N GLY A 39 -7.40 -3.26 -13.40
CA GLY A 39 -7.21 -2.70 -14.74
C GLY A 39 -8.50 -2.19 -15.38
N THR A 40 -9.56 -1.99 -14.59
CA THR A 40 -10.83 -1.42 -15.03
C THR A 40 -10.82 0.10 -14.99
N ASP A 41 -9.85 0.70 -14.30
CA ASP A 41 -9.57 2.13 -14.32
C ASP A 41 -8.08 2.40 -14.61
N ILE A 42 -7.81 3.40 -15.44
CA ILE A 42 -6.45 3.87 -15.73
C ILE A 42 -6.15 4.96 -14.71
N ARG A 43 -5.20 4.70 -13.81
CA ARG A 43 -4.71 5.67 -12.80
C ARG A 43 -4.66 7.07 -13.42
N PRO A 44 -5.27 8.10 -12.81
CA PRO A 44 -5.24 9.45 -13.36
C PRO A 44 -3.79 9.85 -13.66
N ALA A 45 -3.55 10.43 -14.84
CA ALA A 45 -2.22 10.90 -15.23
C ALA A 45 -1.62 11.73 -14.09
N ASP A 46 -0.35 11.47 -13.77
CA ASP A 46 0.35 12.10 -12.64
C ASP A 46 0.04 13.59 -12.61
N LEU A 47 -0.49 14.06 -11.47
CA LEU A 47 -0.74 15.47 -11.21
C LEU A 47 0.59 16.21 -11.24
N GLY A 48 0.96 16.69 -12.43
CA GLY A 48 2.14 17.49 -12.68
C GLY A 48 2.30 18.55 -11.59
N ASN A 49 3.49 18.57 -10.99
CA ASN A 49 3.98 19.44 -9.91
C ASN A 49 3.60 19.14 -8.45
N THR A 50 2.44 18.55 -8.11
CA THR A 50 2.10 18.26 -6.69
C THR A 50 2.65 16.93 -6.17
N ALA A 51 2.90 15.96 -7.06
CA ALA A 51 3.45 14.65 -6.68
C ALA A 51 4.88 14.72 -6.11
N ASN A 52 5.65 15.76 -6.44
CA ASN A 52 7.04 15.89 -6.01
C ASN A 52 7.18 16.09 -4.49
N GLU A 53 6.25 16.78 -3.82
CA GLU A 53 6.32 16.99 -2.37
C GLU A 53 5.89 15.75 -1.60
N ALA A 54 4.80 15.11 -2.01
CA ALA A 54 4.34 13.85 -1.40
C ALA A 54 5.37 12.72 -1.58
N THR A 55 6.01 12.64 -2.75
CA THR A 55 7.06 11.65 -3.02
C THR A 55 8.32 11.92 -2.20
N ARG A 56 8.71 13.19 -2.01
CA ARG A 56 9.82 13.57 -1.11
C ARG A 56 9.51 13.25 0.35
N ALA A 57 8.29 13.54 0.81
CA ALA A 57 7.85 13.20 2.16
C ALA A 57 7.85 11.68 2.38
N TYR A 58 7.37 10.91 1.40
CA TYR A 58 7.40 9.45 1.42
C TYR A 58 8.83 8.89 1.50
N MET A 59 9.75 9.40 0.67
CA MET A 59 11.16 8.99 0.70
C MET A 59 11.83 9.29 2.05
N LYS A 60 11.53 10.43 2.66
CA LYS A 60 12.06 10.79 3.99
C LYS A 60 11.56 9.84 5.08
N ASN A 61 10.28 9.49 5.03
CA ASN A 61 9.68 8.53 5.95
C ASN A 61 10.24 7.11 5.74
N LEU A 62 10.45 6.69 4.50
CA LEU A 62 11.05 5.38 4.16
C LEU A 62 12.44 5.20 4.78
N VAL A 63 13.30 6.22 4.71
CA VAL A 63 14.64 6.18 5.32
C VAL A 63 14.55 6.06 6.85
N THR A 64 13.56 6.72 7.46
CA THR A 64 13.35 6.68 8.90
C THR A 64 12.86 5.30 9.35
N TRP A 65 11.94 4.70 8.60
CA TRP A 65 11.42 3.36 8.87
C TRP A 65 12.49 2.28 8.69
N ASN A 66 13.30 2.35 7.62
CA ASN A 66 14.41 1.40 7.43
C ASN A 66 15.46 1.46 8.55
N LYS A 67 15.69 2.65 9.13
CA LYS A 67 16.59 2.78 10.29
C LYS A 67 15.98 2.16 11.55
N ALA A 68 14.68 2.36 11.78
CA ALA A 68 13.97 1.77 12.90
C ALA A 68 13.94 0.22 12.80
N ASP A 69 13.71 -0.31 11.60
CA ASP A 69 13.77 -1.76 11.34
C ASP A 69 15.19 -2.33 11.50
N ALA A 70 16.24 -1.55 11.25
CA ALA A 70 17.62 -1.97 11.47
C ALA A 70 18.07 -1.92 12.94
N THR A 71 17.27 -1.33 13.84
CA THR A 71 17.54 -1.26 15.28
C THR A 71 16.63 -2.16 16.13
N ALA A 72 15.71 -2.90 15.50
CA ALA A 72 14.87 -3.94 16.11
C ALA A 72 15.44 -5.34 15.83
#